data_AF-A0A6J6ZAU5-F1
#
_entry.id   AF-A0A6J6ZAU5-F1
#
_cell.length_a   1.000
_cell.length_b   1.000
_cell.length_c   1.000
_cell.angle_alpha   90.00
_cell.angle_beta   90.00
_cell.angle_gamma   90.00
#
_symmetry.space_group_name_H-M   'P 1'
#
loop_
_entity.id
_entity.type
_entity.pdbx_description
1 polymer ?
#
loop_
_entity_poly.entity_id
_entity_poly.type
_entity_poly.pdbx_seq_one_letter_code
_entity_poly.pdbx_strand_id
1 'polypeptide(L)'
;MTSAHVRAQIAKPGDVLADATSGPIEFSFGGRRFRIHAVLSRWCEAGGWWNRISDGNFHPDDQARAVWKVEAAPIGTLQTFELERDDLTGAWIIKAI
;
A
#
# COMPACT_ATOMS: atom_id res chain seq x y z
N MET A 1 10.34 24.59 -10.18
CA MET A 1 9.80 23.23 -10.36
C MET A 1 9.22 22.81 -9.02
N THR A 2 7.92 22.95 -8.82
CA THR A 2 7.25 22.70 -7.54
C THR A 2 7.26 21.19 -7.29
N SER A 3 7.97 20.74 -6.25
CA SER A 3 7.91 19.35 -5.82
C SER A 3 6.47 19.05 -5.42
N ALA A 4 5.78 18.19 -6.18
CA ALA A 4 4.49 17.68 -5.76
C ALA A 4 4.74 16.87 -4.48
N HIS A 5 4.34 17.40 -3.32
CA HIS A 5 4.41 16.65 -2.08
C HIS A 5 3.44 15.47 -2.18
N VAL A 6 3.97 14.29 -2.43
CA VAL A 6 3.25 13.03 -2.26
C VAL A 6 2.76 13.02 -0.81
N ARG A 7 1.46 13.09 -0.62
CA ARG A 7 0.85 13.01 0.71
C ARG A 7 0.77 11.53 1.07
N ALA A 8 1.55 11.12 2.07
CA ALA A 8 1.55 9.77 2.60
C ALA A 8 0.86 9.72 3.98
N GLN A 9 0.13 8.64 4.25
CA GLN A 9 -0.50 8.38 5.53
C GLN A 9 -0.27 6.92 5.92
N ILE A 10 0.16 6.68 7.16
CA ILE A 10 0.19 5.33 7.74
C ILE A 10 -1.20 5.01 8.28
N ALA A 11 -1.74 3.86 7.89
CA ALA A 11 -3.04 3.35 8.29
C ALA A 11 -2.86 2.00 9.00
N LYS A 12 -3.65 1.75 10.04
CA LYS A 12 -3.64 0.48 10.76
C LYS A 12 -4.32 -0.60 9.90
N PRO A 13 -4.10 -1.90 10.17
CA PRO A 13 -4.73 -2.98 9.41
C PRO A 13 -6.26 -2.86 9.28
N GLY A 14 -6.95 -2.31 10.30
CA GLY A 14 -8.41 -2.12 10.29
C GLY A 14 -8.92 -0.85 9.61
N ASP A 15 -8.02 0.07 9.22
CA ASP A 15 -8.39 1.33 8.54
C ASP A 15 -8.52 1.14 7.01
N VAL A 16 -8.05 0.00 6.50
CA VAL A 16 -8.16 -0.44 5.11
C VAL A 16 -8.97 -1.73 5.07
N LEU A 17 -10.14 -1.69 4.44
CA LEU A 17 -10.89 -2.89 4.14
C LEU A 17 -10.25 -3.54 2.91
N ALA A 18 -9.69 -4.73 3.08
CA ALA A 18 -9.12 -5.51 2.00
C ALA A 18 -9.67 -6.94 2.03
N ASP A 19 -9.96 -7.47 0.85
CA ASP A 19 -10.25 -8.90 0.69
C ASP A 19 -8.95 -9.66 0.41
N ALA A 20 -8.84 -10.85 0.99
CA ALA A 20 -7.62 -11.66 0.94
C ALA A 20 -7.20 -12.05 -0.50
N THR A 21 -8.16 -12.05 -1.44
CA THR A 21 -7.94 -12.53 -2.80
C THR A 21 -7.93 -11.37 -3.81
N SER A 22 -8.82 -10.40 -3.63
CA SER A 22 -9.05 -9.30 -4.58
C SER A 22 -8.34 -7.98 -4.22
N GLY A 23 -7.74 -7.88 -3.04
CA GLY A 23 -6.94 -6.72 -2.62
C GLY A 23 -7.77 -5.65 -1.88
N PRO A 24 -7.25 -4.42 -1.76
CA PRO A 24 -7.92 -3.36 -1.02
C PRO A 24 -9.22 -2.92 -1.72
N ILE A 25 -10.26 -2.67 -0.92
CA ILE A 25 -11.62 -2.31 -1.36
C ILE A 25 -11.95 -0.87 -0.92
N GLU A 26 -11.71 -0.54 0.34
CA GLU A 26 -11.99 0.79 0.90
C GLU A 26 -10.88 1.20 1.85
N PHE A 27 -10.60 2.50 1.94
CA PHE A 27 -9.62 3.03 2.89
C PHE A 27 -10.00 4.43 3.36
N SER A 28 -9.40 4.87 4.47
CA SER A 28 -9.53 6.24 4.96
C SER A 28 -8.24 7.03 4.74
N PHE A 29 -8.33 8.19 4.08
CA PHE A 29 -7.19 9.06 3.82
C PHE A 29 -7.55 10.52 4.09
N GLY A 30 -6.74 11.22 4.91
CA GLY A 30 -6.97 12.61 5.27
C GLY A 30 -8.33 12.86 5.94
N GLY A 31 -8.84 11.89 6.72
CA GLY A 31 -10.14 11.96 7.39
C GLY A 31 -11.36 11.69 6.50
N ARG A 32 -11.16 11.27 5.24
CA ARG A 32 -12.25 10.92 4.30
C ARG A 32 -12.16 9.45 3.90
N ARG A 33 -13.31 8.82 3.65
CA ARG A 33 -13.38 7.44 3.13
C ARG A 33 -13.37 7.45 1.61
N PHE A 34 -12.60 6.53 1.05
CA PHE A 34 -12.45 6.31 -0.38
C PHE A 34 -12.79 4.86 -0.69
N ARG A 35 -13.65 4.66 -1.68
CA ARG A 35 -13.92 3.34 -2.25
C ARG A 35 -13.09 3.18 -3.52
N ILE A 36 -12.39 2.05 -3.61
CA ILE A 36 -11.59 1.70 -4.77
C ILE A 36 -12.54 1.29 -5.90
N HIS A 37 -12.39 1.97 -7.03
CA HIS A 37 -13.13 1.68 -8.25
C HIS A 37 -12.41 0.66 -9.12
N ALA A 38 -11.09 0.80 -9.24
CA ALA A 38 -10.25 -0.09 -10.03
C ALA A 38 -8.87 -0.24 -9.42
N VAL A 39 -8.33 -1.46 -9.48
CA VAL A 39 -6.92 -1.74 -9.24
C VAL A 39 -6.22 -1.67 -10.58
N LEU A 40 -5.37 -0.66 -10.77
CA LEU A 40 -4.62 -0.44 -12.01
C LEU A 40 -3.44 -1.40 -12.12
N SER A 41 -2.75 -1.63 -11.01
CA SER A 41 -1.59 -2.51 -10.96
C SER A 41 -1.40 -3.06 -9.56
N ARG A 42 -0.87 -4.27 -9.49
CA ARG A 42 -0.47 -4.92 -8.25
C ARG A 42 0.91 -5.53 -8.45
N TRP A 43 1.82 -5.28 -7.54
CA TRP A 43 3.12 -5.94 -7.50
C TRP A 43 3.50 -6.27 -6.06
N CYS A 44 4.51 -7.13 -5.92
CA CYS A 44 5.13 -7.42 -4.64
C CYS A 44 6.58 -6.97 -4.72
N GLU A 45 6.98 -6.13 -3.78
CA GLU A 45 8.39 -5.82 -3.57
C GLU A 45 8.95 -6.93 -2.70
N ALA A 46 9.72 -7.82 -3.32
CA ALA A 46 10.55 -8.75 -2.59
C ALA A 46 11.59 -7.89 -1.86
N GLY A 47 11.59 -7.92 -0.53
CA GLY A 47 12.56 -7.14 0.21
C GLY A 47 13.94 -7.79 0.16
N GLY A 48 14.75 -7.60 1.20
CA GLY A 48 16.20 -7.84 1.18
C GLY A 48 16.65 -9.30 1.13
N TRP A 49 15.96 -10.20 0.41
CA TRP A 49 16.23 -11.64 0.40
C TRP A 49 17.67 -11.98 -0.01
N TRP A 50 18.28 -11.17 -0.86
CA TRP A 50 19.68 -11.30 -1.29
C TRP A 50 20.67 -11.10 -0.12
N ASN A 51 20.31 -10.35 0.93
CA ASN A 51 21.12 -10.23 2.14
C ASN A 51 21.27 -11.57 2.88
N ARG A 52 20.34 -12.52 2.71
CA ARG A 52 20.46 -13.87 3.28
C ARG A 52 21.65 -14.63 2.73
N ILE A 53 21.98 -14.43 1.44
CA ILE A 53 23.07 -15.12 0.76
C ILE A 53 24.43 -14.56 1.21
N SER A 54 24.49 -13.26 1.53
CA SER A 54 25.73 -12.58 1.90
C SER A 54 26.15 -12.83 3.36
N ASP A 55 25.20 -12.77 4.30
CA ASP A 55 25.51 -12.79 5.74
C ASP A 55 25.25 -14.15 6.40
N GLY A 56 24.67 -15.12 5.67
CA GLY A 56 24.41 -16.49 6.14
C GLY A 56 23.35 -16.61 7.24
N ASN A 57 22.80 -15.48 7.73
CA ASN A 57 21.76 -15.45 8.73
C ASN A 57 20.36 -15.53 8.11
N PHE A 58 19.52 -16.41 8.66
CA PHE A 58 18.10 -16.47 8.32
C PHE A 58 17.37 -15.28 8.96
N HIS A 59 16.97 -14.32 8.14
CA HIS A 59 16.08 -13.24 8.55
C HIS A 59 14.65 -13.68 8.21
N PRO A 60 13.77 -13.92 9.19
CA PRO A 60 12.37 -14.27 8.94
C PRO A 60 11.56 -13.10 8.38
N ASP A 61 12.08 -11.87 8.52
CA ASP A 61 11.50 -10.66 7.96
C ASP A 61 12.33 -10.22 6.75
N ASP A 62 11.88 -10.61 5.56
CA ASP A 62 12.44 -10.11 4.31
C ASP A 62 12.00 -8.66 4.04
N GLN A 63 11.15 -8.04 4.87
CA GLN A 63 10.50 -6.74 4.63
C GLN A 63 9.76 -6.68 3.28
N ALA A 64 9.17 -7.81 2.88
CA ALA A 64 8.37 -7.88 1.68
C ALA A 64 7.09 -7.04 1.82
N ARG A 65 6.72 -6.35 0.75
CA ARG A 65 5.53 -5.48 0.74
C ARG A 65 4.70 -5.75 -0.50
N ALA A 66 3.40 -5.87 -0.30
CA ALA A 66 2.45 -5.90 -1.40
C ALA A 66 2.03 -4.46 -1.71
N VAL A 67 2.06 -4.09 -2.99
CA VAL A 67 1.75 -2.74 -3.43
C VAL A 67 0.64 -2.78 -4.47
N TRP A 68 -0.33 -1.88 -4.31
CA TRP A 68 -1.46 -1.69 -5.21
C TRP A 68 -1.53 -0.24 -5.66
N LYS A 69 -1.54 -0.02 -6.97
CA LYS A 69 -1.93 1.25 -7.57
C LYS A 69 -3.42 1.18 -7.90
N VAL A 70 -4.20 2.09 -7.34
CA VAL A 70 -5.67 2.06 -7.42
C VAL A 70 -6.22 3.42 -7.81
N GLU A 71 -7.38 3.41 -8.44
CA GLU A 71 -8.21 4.60 -8.61
C GLU A 71 -9.36 4.57 -7.61
N ALA A 72 -9.51 5.66 -6.85
CA ALA A 72 -10.54 5.80 -5.84
C ALA A 72 -11.12 7.23 -5.84
N ALA A 73 -12.41 7.35 -5.56
CA ALA A 73 -13.11 8.63 -5.49
C ALA A 73 -13.97 8.68 -4.22
N PRO A 74 -13.91 9.77 -3.43
CA PRO A 74 -14.72 9.91 -2.22
C PRO A 74 -16.15 10.41 -2.53
N ILE A 75 -16.38 10.93 -3.74
CA ILE A 75 -17.60 11.34 -4.47
C ILE A 75 -17.15 12.47 -5.43
N GLY A 76 -17.31 12.28 -6.74
CA GLY A 76 -17.00 13.28 -7.76
C GLY A 76 -15.73 12.99 -8.58
N THR A 77 -14.54 13.20 -8.02
CA THR A 77 -13.27 13.11 -8.77
C THR A 77 -12.49 11.85 -8.43
N LEU A 78 -12.17 11.05 -9.46
CA LEU A 78 -11.24 9.94 -9.39
C LEU A 78 -9.82 10.46 -9.10
N GLN A 79 -9.19 9.91 -8.08
CA GLN A 79 -7.80 10.15 -7.73
C GLN A 79 -7.05 8.82 -7.70
N THR A 80 -5.78 8.87 -8.06
CA THR A 80 -4.91 7.69 -8.01
C THR A 80 -4.22 7.63 -6.65
N PHE A 81 -4.19 6.43 -6.09
CA PHE A 81 -3.50 6.14 -4.85
C PHE A 81 -2.58 4.94 -5.03
N GLU A 82 -1.51 4.93 -4.24
CA GLU A 82 -0.69 3.75 -4.02
C GLU A 82 -0.90 3.31 -2.57
N LEU A 83 -1.29 2.06 -2.41
CA LEU A 83 -1.44 1.41 -1.12
C LEU A 83 -0.35 0.36 -1.01
N GLU A 84 0.47 0.44 0.02
CA GLU A 84 1.45 -0.56 0.38
C GLU A 84 0.98 -1.26 1.64
N ARG A 85 1.06 -2.58 1.67
CA ARG A 85 0.85 -3.39 2.87
C ARG A 85 2.15 -4.06 3.24
N ASP A 86 2.55 -3.83 4.48
CA ASP A 86 3.64 -4.55 5.11
C ASP A 86 3.17 -5.93 5.53
N ASP A 87 3.84 -6.99 5.06
CA ASP A 87 3.39 -8.37 5.30
C ASP A 87 3.63 -8.80 6.76
N LEU A 88 4.67 -8.28 7.40
CA LEU A 88 5.03 -8.59 8.78
C LEU A 88 4.05 -7.98 9.80
N THR A 89 3.79 -6.69 9.67
CA THR A 89 2.99 -5.92 10.64
C THR A 89 1.53 -5.79 10.24
N GLY A 90 1.20 -6.04 8.97
CA GLY A 90 -0.11 -5.78 8.38
C GLY A 90 -0.44 -4.30 8.24
N ALA A 91 0.48 -3.41 8.57
CA ALA A 91 0.28 -1.96 8.47
C ALA A 91 0.20 -1.54 7.00
N TRP A 92 -0.53 -0.45 6.76
CA TRP A 92 -0.71 0.11 5.44
C TRP A 92 -0.04 1.48 5.32
N ILE A 93 0.51 1.77 4.15
CA ILE A 93 0.95 3.11 3.76
C ILE A 93 0.11 3.51 2.55
N ILE A 94 -0.55 4.65 2.64
CA ILE A 94 -1.43 5.19 1.60
C ILE A 94 -0.80 6.47 1.07
N LYS A 95 -0.50 6.51 -0.23
CA LYS A 95 0.08 7.67 -0.92
C LYS A 95 -0.87 8.18 -1.98
N ALA A 96 -1.14 9.48 -1.97
CA ALA A 96 -1.80 10.16 -3.09
C ALA A 96 -0.75 10.56 -4.13
N ILE A 97 -0.96 10.18 -5.40
CA ILE A 97 -0.05 10.42 -6.53
C ILE A 97 -0.60 11.50 -7.45
#